data_AF-A0A497MEW2-F1
#
_entry.id   AF-A0A497MEW2-F1
#
_cell.length_a   1.000
_cell.length_b   1.000
_cell.length_c   1.000
_cell.angle_alpha   90.00
_cell.angle_beta   90.00
_cell.angle_gamma   90.00
#
_symmetry.space_group_name_H-M   'P 1'
#
loop_
_entity.id
_entity.type
_entity.pdbx_description
1 polymer ?
#
loop_
_entity_poly.entity_id
_entity_poly.type
_entity_poly.pdbx_seq_one_letter_code
_entity_poly.pdbx_strand_id
1 'polypeptide(L)'
;MPFIISAMTGGTREAAKINAALAEAAERFGVAMEVGSQRAALESPSQAYTFKVAREKASSIPLIANLGCAQLTGGKGLETAFRVVEMIEANALSIHLNALQEAVQLEGEAGFQGALERIGELCRSLGVPV
;
A
#
# COMPACT_ATOMS: atom_id res chain seq x y z
N MET A 1 8.71 19.69 -6.23
CA MET A 1 7.55 19.62 -7.15
C MET A 1 6.33 19.18 -6.35
N PRO A 2 5.13 19.76 -6.53
CA PRO A 2 3.96 19.43 -5.71
C PRO A 2 3.12 18.30 -6.33
N PHE A 3 3.74 17.16 -6.65
CA PHE A 3 3.03 15.96 -7.11
C PHE A 3 3.64 14.70 -6.53
N ILE A 4 2.87 13.61 -6.56
CA ILE A 4 3.19 12.29 -6.04
C ILE A 4 2.90 11.27 -7.15
N ILE A 5 3.69 10.21 -7.25
CA ILE A 5 3.33 9.03 -8.07
C ILE A 5 2.33 8.19 -7.27
N SER A 6 1.07 8.13 -7.72
CA SER A 6 0.01 7.39 -6.99
C SER A 6 0.06 5.88 -7.24
N ALA A 7 -0.62 5.12 -6.38
CA ALA A 7 -0.70 3.67 -6.39
C ALA A 7 -1.08 3.10 -7.76
N MET A 8 -0.35 2.05 -8.19
CA MET A 8 -0.65 1.35 -9.43
C MET A 8 -0.50 -0.17 -9.32
N THR A 9 0.66 -0.69 -8.88
CA THR A 9 0.97 -2.11 -9.07
C THR A 9 1.88 -2.72 -8.02
N GLY A 10 2.01 -4.04 -8.10
CA GLY A 10 2.79 -4.94 -7.24
C GLY A 10 2.22 -6.36 -7.32
N GLY A 11 2.93 -7.36 -6.81
CA GLY A 11 2.46 -8.75 -6.77
C GLY A 11 2.87 -9.65 -7.93
N THR A 12 3.61 -9.14 -8.93
CA THR A 12 4.18 -9.93 -10.03
C THR A 12 5.61 -9.51 -10.36
N ARG A 13 6.33 -10.32 -11.13
CA ARG A 13 7.70 -10.02 -11.58
C ARG A 13 7.75 -8.78 -12.47
N GLU A 14 6.76 -8.61 -13.33
CA GLU A 14 6.62 -7.44 -14.20
C GLU A 14 6.33 -6.18 -13.37
N ALA A 15 5.44 -6.29 -12.38
CA ALA A 15 5.13 -5.22 -11.46
C ALA A 15 6.35 -4.77 -10.64
N ALA A 16 7.24 -5.70 -10.26
CA ALA A 16 8.50 -5.35 -9.60
C ALA A 16 9.38 -4.45 -10.47
N LYS A 17 9.47 -4.72 -11.78
CA LYS A 17 10.23 -3.86 -12.71
C LYS A 17 9.61 -2.48 -12.84
N ILE A 18 8.29 -2.40 -12.87
CA ILE A 18 7.55 -1.13 -12.92
C ILE A 18 7.79 -0.33 -11.63
N ASN A 19 7.62 -0.95 -10.46
CA ASN A 19 7.87 -0.30 -9.17
C ASN A 19 9.32 0.17 -9.04
N ALA A 20 10.29 -0.63 -9.50
CA ALA A 20 11.70 -0.22 -9.53
C ALA A 20 11.93 1.03 -10.38
N ALA A 21 11.41 1.06 -11.62
CA ALA A 21 11.60 2.18 -12.53
C ALA A 21 10.93 3.46 -12.03
N LEU A 22 9.73 3.36 -11.46
CA LEU A 22 9.03 4.48 -10.85
C LEU A 22 9.76 5.01 -9.63
N ALA A 23 10.27 4.12 -8.77
CA ALA A 23 11.03 4.49 -7.59
C ALA A 23 12.35 5.17 -7.94
N GLU A 24 13.10 4.65 -8.92
CA GLU A 24 14.33 5.29 -9.42
C GLU A 24 14.06 6.70 -9.96
N ALA A 25 12.96 6.87 -10.71
CA ALA A 25 12.54 8.19 -11.19
C ALA A 25 12.14 9.11 -10.03
N ALA A 26 11.34 8.61 -9.09
CA ALA A 26 10.85 9.36 -7.94
C ALA A 26 12.01 9.87 -7.06
N GLU A 27 12.99 9.01 -6.77
CA GLU A 27 14.22 9.35 -6.04
C GLU A 27 14.98 10.46 -6.76
N ARG A 28 15.22 10.29 -8.07
CA ARG A 28 15.95 11.27 -8.90
C ARG A 28 15.29 12.65 -8.90
N PHE A 29 13.97 12.69 -8.89
CA PHE A 29 13.20 13.93 -8.96
C PHE A 29 12.75 14.46 -7.59
N GLY A 30 13.03 13.74 -6.51
CA GLY A 30 12.65 14.12 -5.15
C GLY A 30 11.12 14.23 -4.97
N VAL A 31 10.37 13.32 -5.59
CA VAL A 31 8.90 13.24 -5.46
C VAL A 31 8.51 11.97 -4.71
N ALA A 32 7.46 12.05 -3.90
CA ALA A 32 6.98 10.87 -3.17
C ALA A 32 6.36 9.83 -4.13
N MET A 33 6.35 8.58 -3.68
CA MET A 33 5.74 7.48 -4.41
C MET A 33 4.88 6.60 -3.50
N GLU A 34 3.69 6.27 -3.98
CA GLU A 34 2.78 5.29 -3.40
C GLU A 34 2.89 3.97 -4.17
N VAL A 35 3.03 2.85 -3.46
CA VAL A 35 3.01 1.53 -4.09
C VAL A 35 1.57 1.06 -4.33
N GLY A 36 1.37 0.07 -5.21
CA GLY A 36 0.06 -0.57 -5.34
C GLY A 36 -0.37 -1.31 -4.06
N SER A 37 -1.62 -1.76 -4.01
CA SER A 37 -2.15 -2.55 -2.89
C SER A 37 -1.23 -3.72 -2.53
N GLN A 38 -0.76 -3.75 -1.29
CA GLN A 38 0.15 -4.77 -0.79
C GLN A 38 -0.55 -6.09 -0.43
N ARG A 39 -1.86 -6.23 -0.72
CA ARG A 39 -2.65 -7.46 -0.52
C ARG A 39 -1.93 -8.71 -1.03
N ALA A 40 -1.38 -8.66 -2.25
CA ALA A 40 -0.68 -9.80 -2.84
C ALA A 40 0.52 -10.28 -1.99
N ALA A 41 1.25 -9.37 -1.35
CA ALA A 41 2.37 -9.72 -0.48
C ALA A 41 1.94 -10.16 0.93
N LEU A 42 0.73 -9.81 1.36
CA LEU A 42 0.14 -10.30 2.61
C LEU A 42 -0.35 -11.75 2.44
N GLU A 43 -0.99 -12.05 1.31
CA GLU A 43 -1.45 -13.41 0.96
C GLU A 43 -0.28 -14.33 0.59
N SER A 44 0.71 -13.81 -0.13
CA SER A 44 1.90 -14.54 -0.55
C SER A 44 3.18 -13.77 -0.19
N PRO A 45 3.83 -14.08 0.94
CA PRO A 45 5.05 -13.39 1.37
C PRO A 45 6.19 -13.43 0.34
N SER A 46 6.19 -14.41 -0.58
CA SER A 46 7.15 -14.48 -1.68
C SER A 46 6.99 -13.34 -2.70
N GLN A 47 5.88 -12.59 -2.68
CA GLN A 47 5.66 -11.41 -3.53
C GLN A 47 6.12 -10.10 -2.88
N ALA A 48 6.58 -10.12 -1.62
CA ALA A 48 7.00 -8.89 -0.93
C ALA A 48 8.13 -8.14 -1.65
N TYR A 49 9.03 -8.86 -2.37
CA TYR A 49 10.11 -8.24 -3.14
C TYR A 49 9.60 -7.26 -4.20
N THR A 50 8.39 -7.49 -4.74
CA THR A 50 7.79 -6.64 -5.78
C THR A 50 7.41 -5.24 -5.26
N PHE A 51 7.31 -5.08 -3.94
CA PHE A 51 7.04 -3.81 -3.26
C PHE A 51 8.31 -3.26 -2.59
N LYS A 52 9.10 -4.12 -1.94
CA LYS A 52 10.38 -3.76 -1.29
C LYS A 52 11.37 -3.07 -2.22
N VAL A 53 11.34 -3.44 -3.50
CA VAL A 53 12.16 -2.81 -4.53
C VAL A 53 11.97 -1.29 -4.60
N ALA A 54 10.81 -0.75 -4.20
CA ALA A 54 10.61 0.69 -4.13
C ALA A 54 11.56 1.36 -3.12
N ARG A 55 11.71 0.81 -1.91
CA ARG A 55 12.63 1.34 -0.90
C ARG A 55 14.09 1.10 -1.27
N GLU A 56 14.39 -0.05 -1.88
CA GLU A 56 15.74 -0.36 -2.37
C GLU A 56 16.23 0.65 -3.43
N LYS A 57 15.31 1.15 -4.26
CA LYS A 57 15.60 2.10 -5.34
C LYS A 57 15.41 3.56 -4.94
N ALA A 58 14.63 3.81 -3.90
CA ALA A 58 14.28 5.15 -3.44
C ALA A 58 14.45 5.24 -1.91
N SER A 59 15.69 5.50 -1.51
CA SER A 59 16.10 5.46 -0.10
C SER A 59 15.78 6.74 0.67
N SER A 60 15.62 7.88 -0.01
CA SER A 60 15.52 9.18 0.66
C SER A 60 14.14 9.84 0.56
N ILE A 61 13.36 9.50 -0.48
CA ILE A 61 12.02 10.07 -0.66
C ILE A 61 10.98 9.41 0.27
N PRO A 62 9.87 10.11 0.53
CA PRO A 62 8.71 9.50 1.17
C PRO A 62 8.11 8.38 0.31
N LEU A 63 7.90 7.22 0.93
CA LEU A 63 7.10 6.13 0.35
C LEU A 63 5.77 6.01 1.09
N ILE A 64 4.71 5.68 0.36
CA ILE A 64 3.37 5.51 0.89
C ILE A 64 2.96 4.04 0.68
N ALA A 65 2.70 3.33 1.77
CA ALA A 65 2.15 1.98 1.75
C ALA A 65 0.68 2.02 1.33
N ASN A 66 0.15 0.92 0.81
CA ASN A 66 -1.23 0.90 0.33
C ASN A 66 -1.96 -0.39 0.75
N LEU A 67 -3.13 -0.22 1.36
CA LEU A 67 -4.00 -1.31 1.83
C LEU A 67 -5.45 -1.04 1.42
N GLY A 68 -6.15 -2.10 1.02
CA GLY A 68 -7.59 -2.01 0.74
C GLY A 68 -8.42 -1.98 2.02
N CYS A 69 -9.48 -1.16 2.00
CA CYS A 69 -10.38 -1.05 3.14
C CYS A 69 -11.02 -2.39 3.54
N ALA A 70 -11.29 -3.28 2.58
CA ALA A 70 -11.81 -4.61 2.86
C ALA A 70 -10.86 -5.46 3.73
N GLN A 71 -9.53 -5.34 3.52
CA GLN A 71 -8.55 -6.04 4.34
C GLN A 71 -8.43 -5.41 5.74
N LEU A 72 -8.70 -4.11 5.86
CA LEU A 72 -8.73 -3.40 7.15
C LEU A 72 -9.94 -3.79 8.00
N THR A 73 -11.11 -3.99 7.40
CA THR A 73 -12.33 -4.39 8.14
C THR A 73 -12.32 -5.87 8.55
N GLY A 74 -11.44 -6.68 7.97
CA GLY A 74 -11.22 -8.06 8.36
C GLY A 74 -10.62 -8.24 9.76
N GLY A 75 -10.64 -9.47 10.28
CA GLY A 75 -10.28 -9.78 11.68
C GLY A 75 -8.84 -9.43 12.12
N LYS A 76 -7.93 -9.15 11.18
CA LYS A 76 -6.53 -8.78 11.44
C LYS A 76 -6.13 -7.41 10.89
N GLY A 77 -7.08 -6.51 10.63
CA GLY A 77 -6.85 -5.26 9.92
C GLY A 77 -5.70 -4.39 10.46
N LEU A 78 -5.62 -4.19 11.78
CA LEU A 78 -4.55 -3.40 12.40
C LEU A 78 -3.17 -4.04 12.19
N GLU A 79 -3.02 -5.34 12.49
CA GLU A 79 -1.77 -6.09 12.26
C GLU A 79 -1.33 -5.99 10.79
N THR A 80 -2.28 -6.15 9.87
CA THR A 80 -2.05 -6.03 8.43
C THR A 80 -1.53 -4.65 8.05
N ALA A 81 -2.09 -3.58 8.62
CA ALA A 81 -1.64 -2.21 8.38
C ALA A 81 -0.19 -1.96 8.84
N PHE A 82 0.19 -2.45 10.03
CA PHE A 82 1.59 -2.38 10.48
C PHE A 82 2.52 -3.10 9.51
N ARG A 83 2.15 -4.33 9.09
CA ARG A 83 2.98 -5.14 8.19
C ARG A 83 3.21 -4.50 6.84
N VAL A 84 2.22 -3.81 6.25
CA VAL A 84 2.41 -3.16 4.94
C VAL A 84 3.27 -1.90 5.04
N VAL A 85 3.17 -1.15 6.14
CA VAL A 85 4.06 -0.01 6.42
C VAL A 85 5.49 -0.47 6.60
N GLU A 86 5.72 -1.48 7.45
CA GLU A 86 7.05 -2.05 7.69
C GLU A 86 7.66 -2.64 6.42
N MET A 87 6.85 -3.25 5.56
CA MET A 87 7.34 -3.93 4.35
C MET A 87 8.18 -3.04 3.45
N ILE A 88 7.88 -1.74 3.36
CA ILE A 88 8.62 -0.78 2.52
C ILE A 88 9.22 0.37 3.33
N GLU A 89 9.22 0.26 4.66
CA GLU A 89 9.61 1.35 5.57
C GLU A 89 8.86 2.65 5.22
N ALA A 90 7.53 2.54 5.06
CA ALA A 90 6.71 3.62 4.55
C ALA A 90 6.66 4.80 5.51
N ASN A 91 6.48 5.99 4.95
CA ASN A 91 6.31 7.24 5.67
C ASN A 91 4.84 7.61 5.87
N ALA A 92 3.92 6.92 5.19
CA ALA A 92 2.47 7.03 5.36
C ALA A 92 1.78 5.74 4.87
N LEU A 93 0.51 5.56 5.22
CA LEU A 93 -0.34 4.47 4.76
C LEU A 93 -1.59 5.02 4.06
N SER A 94 -1.81 4.64 2.82
CA SER A 94 -3.05 4.91 2.09
C SER A 94 -4.05 3.77 2.28
N ILE A 95 -5.27 4.10 2.71
CA ILE A 95 -6.40 3.17 2.72
C ILE A 95 -7.30 3.50 1.53
N HIS A 96 -7.26 2.67 0.49
CA HIS A 96 -8.12 2.91 -0.68
C HIS A 96 -9.54 2.39 -0.45
N LEU A 97 -10.52 3.21 -0.85
CA LEU A 97 -11.94 2.88 -0.79
C LEU A 97 -12.43 2.52 -2.20
N ASN A 98 -12.60 1.22 -2.45
CA ASN A 98 -12.95 0.68 -3.76
C ASN A 98 -14.23 -0.17 -3.73
N ALA A 99 -15.20 0.18 -2.87
CA ALA A 99 -16.40 -0.64 -2.62
C ALA A 99 -17.16 -1.06 -3.89
N LEU A 100 -17.29 -0.16 -4.88
CA LEU A 100 -17.92 -0.51 -6.17
C LEU A 100 -17.10 -1.55 -6.94
N GLN A 101 -15.78 -1.41 -6.96
CA GLN A 101 -14.89 -2.37 -7.63
C GLN A 101 -14.99 -3.75 -6.97
N GLU A 102 -14.96 -3.82 -5.65
CA GLU A 102 -15.14 -5.07 -4.90
C GLU A 102 -16.53 -5.68 -5.13
N ALA A 103 -17.58 -4.88 -5.26
CA ALA A 103 -18.93 -5.38 -5.48
C ALA A 103 -19.17 -5.99 -6.87
N VAL A 104 -18.41 -5.57 -7.89
CA VAL A 104 -18.58 -6.06 -9.28
C VAL A 104 -17.53 -7.10 -9.68
N GLN A 105 -16.43 -7.22 -8.94
CA GLN A 105 -15.37 -8.19 -9.21
C GLN A 105 -15.79 -9.58 -8.72
N LEU A 106 -15.48 -10.61 -9.52
CA LEU A 106 -15.83 -12.01 -9.21
C LEU A 106 -15.32 -12.48 -7.84
N GLU A 107 -14.09 -12.11 -7.50
CA GLU A 107 -13.41 -12.48 -6.25
C GLU A 107 -13.38 -11.32 -5.23
N GLY A 108 -14.29 -10.36 -5.37
CA GLY A 108 -14.27 -9.12 -4.57
C GLY A 108 -14.81 -9.28 -3.15
N GLU A 109 -14.32 -8.44 -2.25
CA GLU A 109 -14.67 -8.37 -0.83
C GLU A 109 -15.41 -7.05 -0.52
N ALA A 110 -16.72 -7.00 -0.73
CA ALA A 110 -17.51 -5.77 -0.56
C ALA A 110 -17.84 -5.40 0.91
N GLY A 111 -17.13 -5.99 1.89
CA GLY A 111 -17.38 -5.81 3.32
C GLY A 111 -16.74 -4.54 3.91
N PHE A 112 -17.47 -3.42 3.91
CA PHE A 112 -16.96 -2.12 4.39
C PHE A 112 -17.57 -1.67 5.73
N GLN A 113 -18.38 -2.52 6.37
CA GLN A 113 -18.99 -2.19 7.66
C GLN A 113 -17.90 -1.97 8.72
N GLY A 114 -18.02 -0.87 9.48
CA GLY A 114 -17.04 -0.50 10.50
C GLY A 114 -15.76 0.16 9.96
N ALA A 115 -15.68 0.46 8.66
CA ALA A 115 -14.47 1.01 8.04
C ALA A 115 -13.99 2.31 8.69
N LEU A 116 -14.90 3.26 8.95
CA LEU A 116 -14.53 4.55 9.53
C LEU A 116 -13.99 4.40 10.95
N GLU A 117 -14.59 3.51 11.75
CA GLU A 117 -14.11 3.21 13.10
C GLU A 117 -12.70 2.61 13.05
N ARG A 118 -12.46 1.66 12.14
CA ARG A 118 -11.13 1.03 11.95
C ARG A 118 -10.07 2.01 11.45
N ILE A 119 -10.43 2.91 10.53
CA ILE A 119 -9.54 3.98 10.08
C ILE A 119 -9.21 4.89 11.27
N GLY A 120 -10.21 5.25 12.09
CA GLY A 120 -9.98 6.04 13.31
C GLY A 120 -9.11 5.34 14.35
N GLU A 121 -9.19 4.01 14.48
CA GLU A 121 -8.27 3.20 15.29
C GLU A 121 -6.84 3.24 14.72
N LEU A 122 -6.67 3.11 13.40
CA LEU A 122 -5.37 3.21 12.74
C LEU A 122 -4.72 4.57 12.96
N CYS A 123 -5.43 5.67 12.72
CA CYS A 123 -4.89 7.03 12.89
C CYS A 123 -4.35 7.28 14.31
N ARG A 124 -4.83 6.55 15.33
CA ARG A 124 -4.38 6.67 16.73
C ARG A 124 -3.25 5.72 17.10
N SER A 125 -3.09 4.62 16.36
CA SER A 125 -2.18 3.53 16.73
C SER A 125 -0.98 3.39 15.80
N LEU A 126 -1.10 3.84 14.54
CA LEU A 126 -0.04 3.75 13.56
C LEU A 126 1.00 4.86 13.77
N GLY A 127 2.29 4.52 13.67
CA GLY A 127 3.40 5.47 13.84
C GLY A 127 3.61 6.41 12.66
N VAL A 128 2.78 6.31 11.62
CA VAL A 128 2.82 7.13 10.40
C VAL A 128 1.43 7.66 10.06
N PRO A 129 1.32 8.78 9.30
CA PRO A 129 0.03 9.26 8.82
C PRO A 129 -0.73 8.21 8.01
N VAL A 130 -2.05 8.25 8.15
CA VAL A 130 -3.02 7.47 7.37
C VAL A 130 -3.85 8.44 6.53
#